data_AF-I9GWS9-F1
#
_entry.id   AF-I9GWS9-F1
#
_cell.length_a   1.000
_cell.length_b   1.000
_cell.length_c   1.000
_cell.angle_alpha   90.00
_cell.angle_beta   90.00
_cell.angle_gamma   90.00
#
_symmetry.space_group_name_H-M   'P 1'
#
loop_
_entity.id
_entity.type
_entity.pdbx_description
1 polymer ?
#
loop_
_entity_poly.entity_id
_entity_poly.type
_entity_poly.pdbx_seq_one_letter_code
_entity_poly.pdbx_strand_id
1 'polypeptide(L)'
;MRNTLLFIFILLLPIDLVAQETLGKVVNTLKERINLSAYAQLGYTYNSAADPDNTFDIKRVIFMADGKITERWSCYFMYDFAVSSLQELYTSYQFLPGLSVRVGQFKTPYTMENQLSPTTVELINCYSLPACYLVGINGSDVLCSASGGRDIGLMIYGDLFKKLLTYKVALMNGQGINTKDKNSQKDVVGYLSVNPLEWLTVGTSVVIGKGHSVAGAPIHGIEPGENYRRNRWSVGAFLTGKKASLRTEFMLGKDADVKSNGGYATGCVRIIRNVEAVASYEYLNRDVVAEDKQSNYMAGLQYWFYPKCRLQVQYTRLSPKHNDSSDLVQAQVQVRF
;
A
#
# COMPACT_ATOMS: atom_id res chain seq x y z
N MET A 1 58.81 32.39 33.01
CA MET A 1 57.81 33.33 32.45
C MET A 1 56.49 32.59 32.37
N ARG A 2 55.68 32.65 33.43
CA ARG A 2 54.51 33.53 33.61
C ARG A 2 53.25 32.91 32.97
N ASN A 3 52.53 32.08 33.74
CA ASN A 3 51.17 32.28 34.27
C ASN A 3 50.08 32.33 33.17
N THR A 4 48.98 31.59 33.25
CA THR A 4 47.97 31.75 34.31
C THR A 4 47.00 30.56 34.35
N LEU A 5 46.61 30.18 35.57
CA LEU A 5 45.56 29.21 35.92
C LEU A 5 44.17 29.61 35.40
N LEU A 6 43.32 28.63 35.12
CA LEU A 6 41.91 28.70 35.52
C LEU A 6 41.40 27.32 35.91
N PHE A 7 41.25 27.13 37.23
CA PHE A 7 40.46 26.06 37.83
C PHE A 7 38.97 26.39 37.63
N ILE A 8 38.20 25.43 37.10
CA ILE A 8 36.75 25.39 37.33
C ILE A 8 36.46 24.07 38.02
N PHE A 9 36.23 24.16 39.32
CA PHE A 9 35.62 23.10 40.12
C PHE A 9 34.19 22.88 39.59
N ILE A 10 33.94 21.76 38.91
CA ILE A 10 32.57 21.26 38.74
C ILE A 10 32.22 20.58 40.06
N LEU A 11 31.38 21.24 40.85
CA LEU A 11 30.61 20.60 41.90
C LEU A 11 29.84 19.43 41.27
N LEU A 12 30.25 18.21 41.60
CA LEU A 12 29.43 17.01 41.47
C LEU A 12 28.26 17.13 42.45
N LEU A 13 27.21 17.83 42.03
CA LEU A 13 25.86 17.66 42.55
C LEU A 13 25.22 16.47 41.81
N PRO A 14 24.28 15.72 42.44
CA PRO A 14 23.76 14.45 41.94
C PRO A 14 22.82 14.66 40.74
N ILE A 15 23.39 14.99 39.58
CA ILE A 15 22.65 15.14 38.31
C ILE A 15 22.38 13.76 37.68
N ASP A 16 23.20 12.76 37.98
CA ASP A 16 23.06 11.42 37.40
C ASP A 16 21.76 10.72 37.82
N LEU A 17 21.33 10.85 39.10
CA LEU A 17 20.12 10.17 39.56
C LEU A 17 18.84 10.79 38.98
N VAL A 18 18.78 12.12 38.86
CA VAL A 18 17.62 12.83 38.28
C VAL A 18 17.58 12.64 36.77
N ALA A 19 18.72 12.67 36.07
CA ALA A 19 18.79 12.39 34.64
C ALA A 19 18.39 10.93 34.34
N GLN A 20 18.78 9.97 35.18
CA GLN A 20 18.43 8.56 35.03
C GLN A 20 16.96 8.28 35.35
N GLU A 21 16.37 8.94 36.35
CA GLU A 21 14.92 8.90 36.59
C GLU A 21 14.12 9.54 35.44
N THR A 22 14.60 10.66 34.89
CA THR A 22 13.93 11.38 33.79
C THR A 22 14.04 10.61 32.48
N LEU A 23 15.21 10.03 32.20
CA LEU A 23 15.43 9.15 31.06
C LEU A 23 14.61 7.87 31.20
N GLY A 24 14.57 7.25 32.39
CA GLY A 24 13.75 6.07 32.66
C GLY A 24 12.25 6.35 32.47
N LYS A 25 11.75 7.50 32.94
CA LYS A 25 10.36 7.94 32.72
C LYS A 25 10.08 8.22 31.23
N VAL A 26 10.99 8.88 30.51
CA VAL A 26 10.84 9.13 29.06
C VAL A 26 10.88 7.83 28.27
N VAL A 27 11.82 6.93 28.56
CA VAL A 27 11.93 5.61 27.92
C VAL A 27 10.72 4.74 28.22
N ASN A 28 10.20 4.72 29.44
CA ASN A 28 8.98 3.99 29.79
C ASN A 28 7.76 4.59 29.09
N THR A 29 7.65 5.92 29.03
CA THR A 29 6.55 6.61 28.33
C THR A 29 6.60 6.34 26.82
N LEU A 30 7.79 6.31 26.22
CA LEU A 30 7.98 5.98 24.81
C LEU A 30 7.70 4.50 24.55
N LYS A 31 8.14 3.60 25.42
CA LYS A 31 7.90 2.14 25.31
C LYS A 31 6.41 1.79 25.38
N GLU A 32 5.65 2.49 26.22
CA GLU A 32 4.19 2.27 26.34
C GLU A 32 3.39 2.86 25.18
N ARG A 33 3.97 3.82 24.45
CA ARG A 33 3.27 4.59 23.41
C ARG A 33 3.74 4.29 22.00
N ILE A 34 4.87 3.62 21.81
CA ILE A 34 5.43 3.31 20.49
C ILE A 34 5.38 1.80 20.28
N ASN A 35 4.61 1.38 19.28
CA ASN A 35 4.63 0.03 18.77
C ASN A 35 5.55 -0.05 17.55
N LEU A 36 6.57 -0.89 17.65
CA LEU A 36 7.48 -1.19 16.55
C LEU A 36 7.10 -2.53 15.92
N SER A 37 7.14 -2.61 14.60
CA SER A 37 6.99 -3.87 13.88
C SER A 37 7.77 -3.83 12.58
N ALA A 38 8.13 -5.00 12.07
CA ALA A 38 8.85 -5.10 10.82
C ALA A 38 8.52 -6.40 10.08
N TYR A 39 8.83 -6.43 8.79
CA TYR A 39 8.81 -7.66 8.03
C TYR A 39 9.81 -7.64 6.88
N ALA A 40 10.25 -8.84 6.50
CA ALA A 40 11.08 -9.07 5.33
C ALA A 40 10.40 -10.11 4.43
N GLN A 41 10.52 -9.89 3.12
CA GLN A 41 10.05 -10.80 2.07
C GLN A 41 11.23 -11.07 1.13
N LEU A 42 11.71 -12.30 1.15
CA LEU A 42 12.78 -12.80 0.29
C LEU A 42 12.18 -13.75 -0.72
N GLY A 43 12.63 -13.71 -1.96
CA GLY A 43 12.01 -14.46 -3.03
C GLY A 43 12.96 -15.01 -4.09
N TYR A 44 12.37 -15.81 -4.94
CA TYR A 44 12.91 -16.22 -6.22
C TYR A 44 11.84 -15.97 -7.28
N THR A 45 12.25 -15.43 -8.42
CA THR A 45 11.38 -15.17 -9.56
C THR A 45 12.01 -15.74 -10.81
N TYR A 46 11.26 -16.51 -11.58
CA TYR A 46 11.57 -16.88 -12.96
C TYR A 46 10.48 -16.32 -13.87
N ASN A 47 10.88 -15.72 -14.99
CA ASN A 47 9.97 -15.17 -15.99
C ASN A 47 10.36 -15.70 -17.38
N SER A 48 9.40 -16.26 -18.10
CA SER A 48 9.59 -16.81 -19.44
C SER A 48 9.27 -15.82 -20.57
N ALA A 49 9.28 -14.52 -20.28
CA ALA A 49 9.06 -13.47 -21.29
C ALA A 49 10.11 -13.53 -22.43
N ALA A 50 10.00 -12.64 -23.41
CA ALA A 50 10.83 -12.65 -24.62
C ALA A 50 12.35 -12.75 -24.35
N ASP A 51 12.82 -12.20 -23.22
CA ASP A 51 14.15 -12.44 -22.67
C ASP A 51 13.99 -13.17 -21.32
N PRO A 52 14.04 -14.52 -21.29
CA PRO A 52 13.80 -15.26 -20.07
C PRO A 52 14.87 -14.99 -19.02
N ASP A 53 14.44 -14.72 -17.80
CA ASP A 53 15.34 -14.44 -16.69
C ASP A 53 14.93 -15.19 -15.41
N ASN A 54 15.86 -15.22 -14.46
CA ASN A 54 15.53 -15.56 -13.09
C ASN A 54 16.47 -14.89 -12.11
N THR A 55 15.99 -14.69 -10.89
CA THR A 55 16.75 -14.04 -9.84
C THR A 55 16.27 -14.44 -8.45
N PHE A 56 17.19 -14.45 -7.50
CA PHE A 56 16.86 -14.33 -6.09
C PHE A 56 16.71 -12.86 -5.76
N ASP A 57 15.59 -12.49 -5.15
CA ASP A 57 15.25 -11.09 -4.91
C ASP A 57 14.89 -10.80 -3.45
N ILE A 58 15.19 -9.59 -3.02
CA ILE A 58 14.66 -9.01 -1.79
C ILE A 58 13.45 -8.19 -2.22
N LYS A 59 12.24 -8.71 -2.01
CA LYS A 59 11.03 -8.02 -2.45
C LYS A 59 10.74 -6.80 -1.60
N ARG A 60 10.83 -6.94 -0.26
CA ARG A 60 10.50 -5.88 0.71
C ARG A 60 11.27 -6.08 2.02
N VAL A 61 11.71 -4.98 2.62
CA VAL A 61 12.22 -4.94 3.99
C VAL A 61 11.63 -3.73 4.68
N ILE A 62 10.55 -3.92 5.44
CA ILE A 62 9.72 -2.83 5.93
C ILE A 62 9.85 -2.73 7.44
N PHE A 63 10.09 -1.50 7.91
CA PHE A 63 10.00 -1.13 9.31
C PHE A 63 8.85 -0.16 9.51
N MET A 64 8.13 -0.34 10.61
CA MET A 64 6.96 0.45 10.98
C MET A 64 7.07 0.89 12.44
N ALA A 65 6.81 2.16 12.69
CA ALA A 65 6.65 2.72 14.03
C ALA A 65 5.29 3.42 14.14
N ASP A 66 4.46 2.96 15.07
CA ASP A 66 3.17 3.55 15.41
C ASP A 66 3.27 4.19 16.81
N GLY A 67 3.24 5.52 16.85
CA GLY A 67 3.38 6.31 18.07
C GLY A 67 2.07 6.95 18.49
N LYS A 68 1.55 6.57 19.67
CA LYS A 68 0.41 7.21 20.34
C LYS A 68 0.89 8.37 21.21
N ILE A 69 0.94 9.57 20.63
CA ILE A 69 1.43 10.79 21.31
C ILE A 69 0.49 11.17 22.46
N THR A 70 -0.82 11.15 22.22
CA THR A 70 -1.87 11.33 23.25
C THR A 70 -3.01 10.34 23.00
N GLU A 71 -4.06 10.36 23.83
CA GLU A 71 -5.27 9.57 23.61
C GLU A 71 -5.95 9.85 22.26
N ARG A 72 -5.76 11.05 21.69
CA ARG A 72 -6.40 11.48 20.43
C ARG A 72 -5.40 11.74 19.31
N TRP A 73 -4.10 11.74 19.59
CA TRP A 73 -3.07 12.12 18.63
C TRP A 73 -2.09 10.97 18.40
N SER A 74 -1.88 10.61 17.14
CA SER A 74 -0.94 9.56 16.72
C SER A 74 -0.02 10.02 15.60
N CYS A 75 1.13 9.39 15.49
CA CYS A 75 2.09 9.53 14.40
C CYS A 75 2.46 8.14 13.90
N TYR A 76 2.59 7.98 12.58
CA TYR A 76 2.95 6.72 11.96
C TYR A 76 4.09 6.93 10.97
N PHE A 77 5.02 5.99 10.98
CA PHE A 77 6.19 5.96 10.11
C PHE A 77 6.34 4.57 9.51
N MET A 78 6.56 4.49 8.20
CA MET A 78 6.88 3.25 7.48
C MET A 78 7.99 3.51 6.46
N TYR A 79 9.07 2.74 6.54
CA TYR A 79 10.20 2.82 5.62
C TYR A 79 10.48 1.47 4.98
N ASP A 80 10.75 1.46 3.67
CA ASP A 80 11.20 0.27 2.93
C ASP A 80 12.70 0.36 2.66
N PHE A 81 13.47 -0.52 3.29
CA PHE A 81 14.91 -0.63 3.12
C PHE A 81 15.30 -1.35 1.82
N ALA A 82 14.40 -2.11 1.19
CA ALA A 82 14.72 -2.80 -0.07
C ALA A 82 14.87 -1.81 -1.23
N VAL A 83 14.09 -0.73 -1.23
CA VAL A 83 14.11 0.34 -2.24
C VAL A 83 14.51 1.70 -1.68
N SER A 84 14.98 1.75 -0.43
CA SER A 84 15.39 2.97 0.28
C SER A 84 14.36 4.11 0.21
N SER A 85 13.09 3.81 0.47
CA SER A 85 11.99 4.75 0.26
C SER A 85 11.08 4.88 1.49
N LEU A 86 10.77 6.14 1.84
CA LEU A 86 9.76 6.48 2.85
C LEU A 86 8.37 6.17 2.29
N GLN A 87 7.73 5.14 2.81
CA GLN A 87 6.43 4.68 2.34
C GLN A 87 5.30 5.49 2.95
N GLU A 88 5.28 5.64 4.28
CA GLU A 88 4.24 6.40 4.99
C GLU A 88 4.86 7.24 6.08
N LEU A 89 4.41 8.49 6.18
CA LEU A 89 4.71 9.39 7.28
C LEU A 89 3.52 10.31 7.44
N TYR A 90 2.74 10.10 8.48
CA TYR A 90 1.57 10.91 8.73
C TYR A 90 1.31 11.06 10.22
N THR A 91 0.54 12.08 10.54
CA THR A 91 -0.04 12.24 11.87
C THR A 91 -1.56 12.25 11.77
N SER A 92 -2.24 11.73 12.78
CA SER A 92 -3.69 11.71 12.86
C SER A 92 -4.19 12.25 14.19
N TYR A 93 -5.25 13.05 14.13
CA TYR A 93 -5.97 13.55 15.29
C TYR A 93 -7.42 13.08 15.26
N GLN A 94 -7.90 12.51 16.36
CA GLN A 94 -9.27 12.07 16.55
C GLN A 94 -10.07 13.16 17.27
N PHE A 95 -11.04 13.76 16.58
CA PHE A 95 -11.92 14.77 17.18
C PHE A 95 -12.99 14.10 18.06
N LEU A 96 -13.62 13.06 17.51
CA LEU A 96 -14.70 12.28 18.13
C LEU A 96 -14.56 10.80 17.74
N PRO A 97 -15.18 9.86 18.47
CA PRO A 97 -15.35 8.50 17.98
C PRO A 97 -15.98 8.51 16.58
N GLY A 98 -15.31 7.92 15.60
CA GLY A 98 -15.77 7.91 14.21
C GLY A 98 -15.48 9.19 13.40
N LEU A 99 -14.72 10.15 13.92
CA LEU A 99 -14.27 11.33 13.15
C LEU A 99 -12.81 11.67 13.47
N SER A 100 -11.94 11.43 12.50
CA SER A 100 -10.51 11.70 12.56
C SER A 100 -10.02 12.44 11.33
N VAL A 101 -8.95 13.21 11.51
CA VAL A 101 -8.20 13.84 10.41
C VAL A 101 -6.79 13.27 10.38
N ARG A 102 -6.26 13.06 9.17
CA ARG A 102 -4.89 12.65 8.91
C ARG A 102 -4.23 13.63 7.94
N VAL A 103 -2.97 13.95 8.18
CA VAL A 103 -2.14 14.74 7.26
C VAL A 103 -0.77 14.09 7.11
N GLY A 104 -0.24 14.09 5.89
CA GLY A 104 1.06 13.52 5.55
C GLY A 104 0.99 12.63 4.31
N GLN A 105 1.89 11.67 4.24
CA GLN A 105 1.94 10.66 3.19
C GLN A 105 1.36 9.33 3.68
N PHE A 106 0.35 8.83 2.96
CA PHE A 106 -0.35 7.60 3.32
C PHE A 106 -0.94 6.92 2.08
N LYS A 107 -1.42 5.67 2.24
CA LYS A 107 -2.18 4.97 1.21
C LYS A 107 -3.38 5.78 0.75
N THR A 108 -3.43 6.06 -0.53
CA THR A 108 -4.58 6.69 -1.19
C THR A 108 -5.81 5.84 -0.92
N PRO A 109 -6.94 6.41 -0.44
CA PRO A 109 -8.15 5.65 -0.14
C PRO A 109 -8.90 5.30 -1.44
N TYR A 110 -8.20 4.68 -2.39
CA TYR A 110 -8.72 4.23 -3.67
C TYR A 110 -8.44 2.74 -3.81
N THR A 111 -9.47 1.98 -4.17
CA THR A 111 -9.59 0.51 -4.17
C THR A 111 -9.52 -0.11 -2.78
N MET A 112 -10.27 -1.19 -2.57
CA MET A 112 -10.21 -1.96 -1.33
C MET A 112 -8.88 -2.70 -1.22
N GLU A 113 -8.33 -3.21 -2.33
CA GLU A 113 -7.06 -3.93 -2.34
C GLU A 113 -5.89 -3.05 -1.88
N ASN A 114 -5.83 -1.81 -2.34
CA ASN A 114 -4.77 -0.89 -1.93
C ASN A 114 -4.76 -0.63 -0.43
N GLN A 115 -5.88 -0.83 0.28
CA GLN A 115 -5.93 -0.64 1.74
C GLN A 115 -5.30 -1.79 2.53
N LEU A 116 -5.04 -2.94 1.88
CA LEU A 116 -4.50 -4.13 2.53
C LEU A 116 -2.99 -4.06 2.71
N SER A 117 -2.48 -4.83 3.68
CA SER A 117 -1.03 -4.97 3.86
C SER A 117 -0.48 -6.00 2.86
N PRO A 118 0.70 -5.75 2.26
CA PRO A 118 1.46 -6.77 1.52
C PRO A 118 1.69 -8.08 2.29
N THR A 119 1.62 -8.04 3.63
CA THR A 119 1.82 -9.22 4.49
C THR A 119 0.57 -10.08 4.68
N THR A 120 -0.61 -9.55 4.32
CA THR A 120 -1.91 -10.20 4.53
C THR A 120 -2.55 -10.70 3.24
N VAL A 121 -2.19 -10.12 2.11
CA VAL A 121 -2.67 -10.53 0.79
C VAL A 121 -2.03 -11.84 0.32
N GLU A 122 -2.70 -12.53 -0.57
CA GLU A 122 -2.34 -13.87 -1.01
C GLU A 122 -1.29 -13.84 -2.13
N LEU A 123 -1.35 -12.86 -3.03
CA LEU A 123 -0.44 -12.72 -4.17
C LEU A 123 0.98 -12.33 -3.72
N ILE A 124 2.02 -12.93 -4.29
CA ILE A 124 3.42 -12.55 -4.01
C ILE A 124 3.70 -11.10 -4.48
N ASN A 125 3.18 -10.71 -5.64
CA ASN A 125 3.24 -9.34 -6.13
C ASN A 125 2.29 -8.37 -5.39
N CYS A 126 1.51 -8.87 -4.43
CA CYS A 126 0.66 -8.16 -3.47
C CYS A 126 -0.57 -7.44 -4.01
N TYR A 127 -0.60 -7.08 -5.29
CA TYR A 127 -1.71 -6.36 -5.91
C TYR A 127 -2.04 -6.97 -7.25
N SER A 128 -3.33 -6.99 -7.57
CA SER A 128 -3.84 -7.42 -8.87
C SER A 128 -3.39 -6.49 -9.99
N LEU A 129 -3.37 -7.00 -11.21
CA LEU A 129 -3.08 -6.24 -12.43
C LEU A 129 -3.87 -4.92 -12.55
N PRO A 130 -5.22 -4.87 -12.40
CA PRO A 130 -5.96 -3.61 -12.48
C PRO A 130 -5.66 -2.65 -11.32
N ALA A 131 -5.43 -3.14 -10.10
CA ALA A 131 -5.02 -2.29 -8.98
C ALA A 131 -3.65 -1.66 -9.24
N CYS A 132 -2.70 -2.46 -9.74
CA CYS A 132 -1.36 -1.99 -10.11
C CYS A 132 -1.41 -0.80 -11.07
N TYR A 133 -2.27 -0.87 -12.09
CA TYR A 133 -2.44 0.16 -13.10
C TYR A 133 -3.25 1.36 -12.58
N LEU A 134 -4.51 1.16 -12.18
CA LEU A 134 -5.43 2.26 -11.87
C LEU A 134 -5.10 3.01 -10.57
N VAL A 135 -4.38 2.38 -9.64
CA VAL A 135 -3.92 3.04 -8.41
C VAL A 135 -2.50 3.63 -8.60
N GLY A 136 -1.76 3.19 -9.63
CA GLY A 136 -0.37 3.62 -9.86
C GLY A 136 0.62 3.01 -8.86
N ILE A 137 0.50 1.71 -8.59
CA ILE A 137 1.28 1.03 -7.54
C ILE A 137 2.71 0.76 -7.99
N ASN A 138 2.87 0.17 -9.18
CA ASN A 138 4.13 -0.37 -9.67
C ASN A 138 4.65 0.33 -10.94
N GLY A 139 4.05 1.47 -11.31
CA GLY A 139 4.43 2.22 -12.52
C GLY A 139 3.90 1.64 -13.83
N SER A 140 2.97 0.68 -13.78
CA SER A 140 2.32 0.17 -15.00
C SER A 140 1.42 1.19 -15.70
N ASP A 141 0.97 2.23 -14.98
CA ASP A 141 0.41 3.44 -15.57
C ASP A 141 1.53 4.47 -15.73
N VAL A 142 1.99 4.67 -16.97
CA VAL A 142 3.10 5.57 -17.31
C VAL A 142 2.81 7.05 -17.03
N LEU A 143 1.54 7.42 -16.90
CA LEU A 143 1.15 8.80 -16.58
C LEU A 143 1.42 9.13 -15.11
N CYS A 144 1.53 8.12 -14.25
CA CYS A 144 1.74 8.25 -12.81
C CYS A 144 3.11 7.72 -12.41
N SER A 145 3.67 8.26 -11.33
CA SER A 145 4.86 7.66 -10.71
C SER A 145 4.48 6.33 -10.04
N ALA A 146 5.43 5.39 -9.95
CA ALA A 146 5.26 4.19 -9.13
C ALA A 146 5.16 4.58 -7.64
N SER A 147 3.93 4.72 -7.17
CA SER A 147 3.63 5.35 -5.88
C SER A 147 3.41 4.34 -4.74
N GLY A 148 3.43 3.04 -5.04
CA GLY A 148 3.00 2.01 -4.08
C GLY A 148 1.57 2.22 -3.58
N GLY A 149 0.75 2.97 -4.34
CA GLY A 149 -0.62 3.36 -3.99
C GLY A 149 -0.72 4.42 -2.90
N ARG A 150 0.26 5.32 -2.80
CA ARG A 150 0.36 6.33 -1.74
C ARG A 150 0.62 7.71 -2.29
N ASP A 151 0.18 8.70 -1.54
CA ASP A 151 0.36 10.10 -1.92
C ASP A 151 0.31 11.01 -0.68
N ILE A 152 0.70 12.26 -0.86
CA ILE A 152 0.68 13.29 0.18
C ILE A 152 -0.65 14.01 0.15
N GLY A 153 -1.28 14.16 1.32
CA GLY A 153 -2.56 14.85 1.40
C GLY A 153 -3.10 15.04 2.81
N LEU A 154 -4.38 15.42 2.83
CA LEU A 154 -5.21 15.53 4.03
C LEU A 154 -6.42 14.61 3.87
N MET A 155 -6.77 13.85 4.90
CA MET A 155 -7.89 12.91 4.89
C MET A 155 -8.76 13.06 6.12
N ILE A 156 -10.08 13.12 5.91
CA ILE A 156 -11.11 12.97 6.94
C ILE A 156 -11.63 11.53 6.85
N TYR A 157 -11.71 10.83 7.97
CA TYR A 157 -12.11 9.43 7.99
C TYR A 157 -12.72 8.99 9.32
N GLY A 158 -13.42 7.86 9.29
CA GLY A 158 -13.93 7.24 10.49
C GLY A 158 -14.72 5.96 10.27
N ASP A 159 -14.99 5.28 11.39
CA ASP A 159 -15.84 4.11 11.49
C ASP A 159 -17.11 4.49 12.27
N LEU A 160 -18.27 4.20 11.71
CA LEU A 160 -19.58 4.44 12.30
C LEU A 160 -20.28 3.12 12.65
N PHE A 161 -21.19 3.17 13.62
CA PHE A 161 -22.04 2.04 14.02
C PHE A 161 -21.26 0.73 14.27
N LYS A 162 -20.19 0.80 15.08
CA LYS A 162 -19.31 -0.34 15.38
C LYS A 162 -18.69 -0.98 14.12
N LYS A 163 -18.20 -0.14 13.19
CA LYS A 163 -17.61 -0.55 11.89
C LYS A 163 -18.59 -1.13 10.88
N LEU A 164 -19.90 -1.01 11.08
CA LEU A 164 -20.85 -1.32 10.00
C LEU A 164 -20.59 -0.44 8.77
N LEU A 165 -20.12 0.79 8.97
CA LEU A 165 -19.78 1.74 7.90
C LEU A 165 -18.40 2.36 8.16
N THR A 166 -17.52 2.33 7.17
CA THR A 166 -16.23 3.05 7.18
C THR A 166 -16.22 4.03 6.01
N TYR A 167 -15.83 5.26 6.26
CA TYR A 167 -15.72 6.29 5.23
C TYR A 167 -14.34 6.97 5.28
N LYS A 168 -13.85 7.40 4.11
CA LYS A 168 -12.66 8.23 3.97
C LYS A 168 -12.87 9.22 2.83
N VAL A 169 -12.47 10.47 3.04
CA VAL A 169 -12.42 11.50 2.01
C VAL A 169 -11.06 12.18 2.12
N ALA A 170 -10.28 12.15 1.05
CA ALA A 170 -8.95 12.72 1.01
C ALA A 170 -8.80 13.76 -0.11
N LEU A 171 -8.02 14.81 0.18
CA LEU A 171 -7.48 15.76 -0.79
C LEU A 171 -6.00 15.45 -0.94
N MET A 172 -5.55 15.12 -2.15
CA MET A 172 -4.20 14.63 -2.40
C MET A 172 -3.52 15.35 -3.58
N ASN A 173 -2.19 15.35 -3.61
CA ASN A 173 -1.40 16.03 -4.64
C ASN A 173 -1.47 15.36 -6.02
N GLY A 174 -1.84 14.09 -6.09
CA GLY A 174 -1.95 13.30 -7.32
C GLY A 174 -0.63 12.91 -7.98
N GLN A 175 0.52 13.09 -7.31
CA GLN A 175 1.87 12.87 -7.85
C GLN A 175 2.61 11.66 -7.24
N GLY A 176 2.11 11.10 -6.14
CA GLY A 176 2.65 9.90 -5.53
C GLY A 176 3.61 10.18 -4.37
N ILE A 177 4.38 9.17 -3.98
CA ILE A 177 5.29 9.23 -2.83
C ILE A 177 6.31 10.37 -2.98
N ASN A 178 6.46 11.14 -1.90
CA ASN A 178 7.51 12.13 -1.67
C ASN A 178 7.70 13.12 -2.82
N THR A 179 6.62 13.43 -3.53
CA THR A 179 6.66 14.26 -4.73
C THR A 179 5.79 15.50 -4.53
N LYS A 180 6.39 16.66 -4.79
CA LYS A 180 5.66 17.94 -4.81
C LYS A 180 4.63 17.92 -5.93
N ASP A 181 3.44 18.44 -5.64
CA ASP A 181 2.44 18.68 -6.67
C ASP A 181 3.01 19.55 -7.80
N LYS A 182 2.75 19.14 -9.03
CA LYS A 182 3.20 19.82 -10.25
C LYS A 182 2.08 20.60 -10.93
N ASN A 183 0.88 20.60 -10.34
CA ASN A 183 -0.20 21.49 -10.69
C ASN A 183 -0.86 22.09 -9.43
N SER A 184 -1.94 22.85 -9.62
CA SER A 184 -2.69 23.50 -8.52
C SER A 184 -3.99 22.78 -8.15
N GLN A 185 -4.30 21.66 -8.80
CA GLN A 185 -5.57 20.95 -8.70
C GLN A 185 -5.39 19.64 -7.93
N LYS A 186 -5.94 19.59 -6.72
CA LYS A 186 -5.88 18.40 -5.88
C LYS A 186 -6.83 17.33 -6.39
N ASP A 187 -6.42 16.08 -6.22
CA ASP A 187 -7.32 14.95 -6.37
C ASP A 187 -8.22 14.84 -5.14
N VAL A 188 -9.52 14.69 -5.39
CA VAL A 188 -10.50 14.30 -4.38
C VAL A 188 -10.67 12.79 -4.46
N VAL A 189 -10.36 12.10 -3.38
CA VAL A 189 -10.47 10.64 -3.28
C VAL A 189 -11.49 10.26 -2.22
N GLY A 190 -12.52 9.53 -2.61
CA GLY A 190 -13.56 9.04 -1.71
C GLY A 190 -13.49 7.52 -1.56
N TYR A 191 -13.73 7.02 -0.36
CA TYR A 191 -13.86 5.60 -0.06
C TYR A 191 -15.04 5.38 0.88
N LEU A 192 -15.81 4.34 0.59
CA LEU A 192 -16.88 3.87 1.45
C LEU A 192 -16.84 2.35 1.52
N SER A 193 -16.96 1.77 2.71
CA SER A 193 -17.22 0.34 2.85
C SER A 193 -18.24 0.04 3.92
N VAL A 194 -19.07 -0.96 3.65
CA VAL A 194 -20.07 -1.49 4.58
C VAL A 194 -19.73 -2.93 4.96
N ASN A 195 -19.97 -3.27 6.22
CA ASN A 195 -19.82 -4.63 6.75
C ASN A 195 -21.19 -5.18 7.16
N PRO A 196 -22.09 -5.48 6.20
CA PRO A 196 -23.45 -5.92 6.52
C PRO A 196 -23.49 -7.21 7.35
N LEU A 197 -22.46 -8.05 7.24
CA LEU A 197 -22.29 -9.31 7.96
C LEU A 197 -20.83 -9.47 8.36
N GLU A 198 -20.54 -10.25 9.40
CA GLU A 198 -19.16 -10.48 9.87
C GLU A 198 -18.22 -11.08 8.81
N TRP A 199 -18.79 -11.80 7.84
CA TRP A 199 -18.06 -12.44 6.75
C TRP A 199 -18.09 -11.65 5.43
N LEU A 200 -18.81 -10.52 5.35
CA LEU A 200 -18.99 -9.76 4.12
C LEU A 200 -18.66 -8.28 4.31
N THR A 201 -17.68 -7.80 3.55
CA THR A 201 -17.43 -6.38 3.34
C THR A 201 -17.73 -6.04 1.89
N VAL A 202 -18.46 -4.96 1.64
CA VAL A 202 -18.65 -4.38 0.29
C VAL A 202 -18.10 -2.97 0.31
N GLY A 203 -17.31 -2.59 -0.69
CA GLY A 203 -16.68 -1.27 -0.75
C GLY A 203 -16.73 -0.67 -2.14
N THR A 204 -16.67 0.66 -2.17
CA THR A 204 -16.51 1.45 -3.39
C THR A 204 -15.57 2.61 -3.13
N SER A 205 -14.89 3.05 -4.17
CA SER A 205 -14.05 4.23 -4.08
C SER A 205 -14.01 4.99 -5.40
N VAL A 206 -13.62 6.26 -5.32
CA VAL A 206 -13.56 7.15 -6.46
C VAL A 206 -12.37 8.10 -6.34
N VAL A 207 -11.74 8.41 -7.47
CA VAL A 207 -10.78 9.49 -7.65
C VAL A 207 -11.39 10.45 -8.67
N ILE A 208 -11.48 11.73 -8.33
CA ILE A 208 -11.84 12.81 -9.24
C ILE A 208 -10.77 13.90 -9.10
N GLY A 209 -10.08 14.20 -10.18
CA GLY A 209 -9.09 15.26 -10.16
C GLY A 209 -8.42 15.50 -11.50
N LYS A 210 -7.25 16.15 -11.44
CA LYS A 210 -6.41 16.36 -12.62
C LYS A 210 -5.00 15.92 -12.32
N GLY A 211 -4.59 14.82 -12.94
CA GLY A 211 -3.22 14.35 -12.89
C GLY A 211 -2.30 15.29 -13.66
N HIS A 212 -1.02 15.22 -13.35
CA HIS A 212 0.05 15.83 -14.11
C HIS A 212 1.00 14.71 -14.54
N SER A 213 1.17 14.53 -15.85
CA SER A 213 1.84 13.36 -16.42
C SER A 213 3.34 13.36 -16.08
N VAL A 214 3.83 12.21 -15.61
CA VAL A 214 5.26 12.01 -15.32
C VAL A 214 6.03 11.63 -16.59
N ALA A 215 5.40 10.82 -17.45
CA ALA A 215 5.88 10.49 -18.77
C ALA A 215 4.75 10.70 -19.79
N GLY A 216 5.14 10.78 -21.06
CA GLY A 216 4.19 10.87 -22.16
C GLY A 216 3.50 9.53 -22.38
N ALA A 217 2.22 9.59 -22.74
CA ALA A 217 1.50 8.47 -23.30
C ALA A 217 1.01 8.87 -24.70
N PRO A 218 1.85 8.71 -25.74
CA PRO A 218 1.54 9.19 -27.10
C PRO A 218 0.23 8.61 -27.66
N ILE A 219 -0.08 7.36 -27.31
CA ILE A 219 -1.33 6.67 -27.69
C ILE A 219 -2.56 7.37 -27.09
N HIS A 220 -2.40 8.07 -25.97
CA HIS A 220 -3.44 8.75 -25.23
C HIS A 220 -3.49 10.26 -25.52
N GLY A 221 -2.58 10.77 -26.37
CA GLY A 221 -2.45 12.19 -26.68
C GLY A 221 -2.06 13.05 -25.47
N ILE A 222 -1.34 12.47 -24.51
CA ILE A 222 -0.87 13.17 -23.30
C ILE A 222 0.66 13.26 -23.36
N GLU A 223 1.18 14.47 -23.45
CA GLU A 223 2.62 14.72 -23.42
C GLU A 223 3.17 14.74 -21.98
N PRO A 224 4.47 14.52 -21.75
CA PRO A 224 5.08 14.67 -20.43
C PRO A 224 4.88 16.10 -19.89
N GLY A 225 4.46 16.22 -18.64
CA GLY A 225 4.20 17.51 -18.00
C GLY A 225 2.84 18.15 -18.30
N GLU A 226 1.97 17.46 -19.03
CA GLU A 226 0.61 17.93 -19.27
C GLU A 226 -0.34 17.55 -18.13
N ASN A 227 -1.31 18.43 -17.90
CA ASN A 227 -2.41 18.13 -17.00
C ASN A 227 -3.51 17.38 -17.75
N TYR A 228 -3.98 16.29 -17.18
CA TYR A 228 -5.05 15.48 -17.74
C TYR A 228 -6.14 15.24 -16.71
N ARG A 229 -7.39 15.15 -17.17
CA ARG A 229 -8.52 14.75 -16.32
C ARG A 229 -8.29 13.32 -15.83
N ARG A 230 -8.40 13.06 -14.52
CA ARG A 230 -8.26 11.73 -13.92
C ARG A 230 -9.50 11.37 -13.13
N ASN A 231 -10.33 10.48 -13.69
CA ASN A 231 -11.57 10.04 -13.07
C ASN A 231 -11.59 8.51 -12.99
N ARG A 232 -11.47 7.95 -11.80
CA ARG A 232 -11.37 6.50 -11.59
C ARG A 232 -12.32 6.03 -10.50
N TRP A 233 -12.89 4.85 -10.64
CA TRP A 233 -13.95 4.32 -9.77
C TRP A 233 -13.70 2.83 -9.51
N SER A 234 -14.04 2.35 -8.32
CA SER A 234 -14.01 0.93 -7.99
C SER A 234 -15.25 0.49 -7.23
N VAL A 235 -15.61 -0.79 -7.37
CA VAL A 235 -16.57 -1.49 -6.52
C VAL A 235 -16.09 -2.91 -6.29
N GLY A 236 -16.13 -3.37 -5.04
CA GLY A 236 -15.60 -4.67 -4.67
C GLY A 236 -16.23 -5.25 -3.43
N ALA A 237 -15.88 -6.50 -3.15
CA ALA A 237 -16.33 -7.23 -1.98
C ALA A 237 -15.25 -8.17 -1.45
N PHE A 238 -15.18 -8.28 -0.13
CA PHE A 238 -14.39 -9.27 0.59
C PHE A 238 -15.36 -10.24 1.29
N LEU A 239 -15.20 -11.53 0.99
CA LEU A 239 -15.89 -12.61 1.68
C LEU A 239 -14.85 -13.34 2.55
N THR A 240 -15.02 -13.33 3.87
CA THR A 240 -14.07 -13.89 4.82
C THR A 240 -14.72 -14.98 5.65
N GLY A 241 -14.35 -16.23 5.40
CA GLY A 241 -14.78 -17.39 6.18
C GLY A 241 -13.63 -18.00 6.98
N LYS A 242 -13.95 -19.01 7.81
CA LYS A 242 -12.95 -19.72 8.65
C LYS A 242 -11.96 -20.58 7.87
N LYS A 243 -12.38 -21.09 6.71
CA LYS A 243 -11.60 -22.01 5.87
C LYS A 243 -11.31 -21.45 4.48
N ALA A 244 -11.99 -20.39 4.08
CA ALA A 244 -11.86 -19.83 2.75
C ALA A 244 -12.10 -18.32 2.79
N SER A 245 -11.43 -17.59 1.90
CA SER A 245 -11.68 -16.18 1.63
C SER A 245 -11.74 -15.94 0.13
N LEU A 246 -12.47 -14.90 -0.27
CA LEU A 246 -12.54 -14.40 -1.62
C LEU A 246 -12.49 -12.88 -1.59
N ARG A 247 -11.60 -12.29 -2.39
CA ARG A 247 -11.53 -10.87 -2.66
C ARG A 247 -11.82 -10.63 -4.13
N THR A 248 -12.72 -9.72 -4.44
CA THR A 248 -12.97 -9.29 -5.82
C THR A 248 -13.24 -7.79 -5.86
N GLU A 249 -12.77 -7.15 -6.93
CA GLU A 249 -13.03 -5.74 -7.18
C GLU A 249 -13.00 -5.50 -8.69
N PHE A 250 -13.88 -4.61 -9.16
CA PHE A 250 -13.93 -4.11 -10.52
C PHE A 250 -13.69 -2.62 -10.51
N MET A 251 -12.96 -2.14 -11.50
CA MET A 251 -12.43 -0.79 -11.56
C MET A 251 -12.60 -0.21 -12.96
N LEU A 252 -12.88 1.08 -13.01
CA LEU A 252 -13.07 1.87 -14.22
C LEU A 252 -12.19 3.11 -14.16
N GLY A 253 -11.57 3.48 -15.28
CA GLY A 253 -10.80 4.71 -15.43
C GLY A 253 -11.24 5.49 -16.66
N LYS A 254 -11.24 6.82 -16.54
CA LYS A 254 -11.32 7.76 -17.65
C LYS A 254 -10.26 8.85 -17.44
N ASP A 255 -9.15 8.66 -18.13
CA ASP A 255 -7.99 9.55 -18.07
C ASP A 255 -7.86 10.28 -19.40
N ALA A 256 -8.00 11.61 -19.37
CA ALA A 256 -8.37 12.39 -20.55
C ALA A 256 -9.56 11.73 -21.27
N ASP A 257 -9.40 11.35 -22.55
CA ASP A 257 -10.44 10.68 -23.34
C ASP A 257 -10.27 9.16 -23.43
N VAL A 258 -9.24 8.62 -22.77
CA VAL A 258 -8.96 7.19 -22.73
C VAL A 258 -9.75 6.53 -21.62
N LYS A 259 -10.40 5.43 -21.96
CA LYS A 259 -11.18 4.63 -21.01
C LYS A 259 -10.44 3.33 -20.74
N SER A 260 -10.31 3.00 -19.46
CA SER A 260 -9.75 1.75 -18.97
C SER A 260 -10.76 1.03 -18.08
N ASN A 261 -10.67 -0.29 -18.03
CA ASN A 261 -11.46 -1.10 -17.10
C ASN A 261 -10.71 -2.36 -16.74
N GLY A 262 -10.96 -2.90 -15.57
CA GLY A 262 -10.36 -4.15 -15.15
C GLY A 262 -10.97 -4.66 -13.87
N GLY A 263 -10.75 -5.93 -13.58
CA GLY A 263 -11.23 -6.52 -12.36
C GLY A 263 -10.46 -7.78 -12.03
N TYR A 264 -10.62 -8.24 -10.80
CA TYR A 264 -9.97 -9.45 -10.35
C TYR A 264 -10.83 -10.22 -9.36
N ALA A 265 -10.50 -11.50 -9.20
CA ALA A 265 -11.01 -12.35 -8.14
C ALA A 265 -9.87 -13.22 -7.63
N THR A 266 -9.52 -13.06 -6.36
CA THR A 266 -8.47 -13.82 -5.67
C THR A 266 -9.09 -14.58 -4.51
N GLY A 267 -8.96 -15.90 -4.54
CA GLY A 267 -9.51 -16.80 -3.54
C GLY A 267 -8.40 -17.59 -2.83
N CYS A 268 -8.64 -17.90 -1.56
CA CYS A 268 -7.79 -18.77 -0.75
C CYS A 268 -8.64 -19.80 -0.04
N VAL A 269 -8.18 -21.05 0.01
CA VAL A 269 -8.85 -22.15 0.72
C VAL A 269 -7.82 -22.95 1.51
N ARG A 270 -8.09 -23.14 2.80
CA ARG A 270 -7.31 -24.03 3.66
C ARG A 270 -7.55 -25.49 3.29
N ILE A 271 -6.51 -26.18 2.84
CA ILE A 271 -6.56 -27.59 2.45
C ILE A 271 -6.28 -28.48 3.66
N ILE A 272 -5.16 -28.22 4.35
CA ILE A 272 -4.77 -28.89 5.59
C ILE A 272 -4.32 -27.84 6.61
N ARG A 273 -3.99 -28.27 7.84
CA ARG A 273 -3.50 -27.35 8.87
C ARG A 273 -2.29 -26.58 8.33
N ASN A 274 -2.37 -25.25 8.43
CA ASN A 274 -1.34 -24.29 8.00
C ASN A 274 -1.03 -24.23 6.50
N VAL A 275 -1.71 -25.01 5.63
CA VAL A 275 -1.50 -24.98 4.18
C VAL A 275 -2.78 -24.53 3.48
N GLU A 276 -2.64 -23.55 2.60
CA GLU A 276 -3.74 -22.96 1.86
C GLU A 276 -3.41 -22.94 0.37
N ALA A 277 -4.39 -23.30 -0.46
CA ALA A 277 -4.31 -23.07 -1.90
C ALA A 277 -4.86 -21.69 -2.23
N VAL A 278 -4.22 -21.05 -3.20
CA VAL A 278 -4.57 -19.72 -3.68
C VAL A 278 -4.79 -19.80 -5.18
N ALA A 279 -5.83 -19.14 -5.66
CA ALA A 279 -6.05 -18.91 -7.09
C ALA A 279 -6.43 -17.45 -7.33
N SER A 280 -5.98 -16.88 -8.45
CA SER A 280 -6.36 -15.54 -8.88
C SER A 280 -6.66 -15.51 -10.37
N TYR A 281 -7.71 -14.79 -10.73
CA TYR A 281 -7.95 -14.33 -12.08
C TYR A 281 -7.97 -12.81 -12.09
N GLU A 282 -7.23 -12.21 -13.02
CA GLU A 282 -7.10 -10.76 -13.15
C GLU A 282 -7.26 -10.38 -14.61
N TYR A 283 -7.99 -9.30 -14.87
CA TYR A 283 -8.21 -8.74 -16.18
C TYR A 283 -8.01 -7.24 -16.15
N LEU A 284 -7.33 -6.71 -17.16
CA LEU A 284 -7.18 -5.28 -17.38
C LEU A 284 -7.27 -4.98 -18.88
N ASN A 285 -8.04 -3.95 -19.20
CA ASN A 285 -8.05 -3.26 -20.47
C ASN A 285 -7.60 -1.82 -20.23
N ARG A 286 -6.38 -1.48 -20.67
CA ARG A 286 -5.79 -0.15 -20.47
C ARG A 286 -6.39 0.89 -21.40
N ASP A 287 -6.83 0.47 -22.57
CA ASP A 287 -7.49 1.31 -23.57
C ASP A 287 -8.58 0.51 -24.29
N VAL A 288 -9.84 0.87 -24.02
CA VAL A 288 -11.01 0.22 -24.60
C VAL A 288 -11.04 0.31 -26.12
N VAL A 289 -10.54 1.40 -26.72
CA VAL A 289 -10.54 1.61 -28.17
C VAL A 289 -9.43 0.80 -28.83
N ALA A 290 -8.22 0.84 -28.28
CA ALA A 290 -7.09 0.06 -28.79
C ALA A 290 -7.16 -1.44 -28.44
N GLU A 291 -8.12 -1.81 -27.58
CA GLU A 291 -8.26 -3.15 -27.02
C GLU A 291 -6.96 -3.68 -26.37
N ASP A 292 -6.25 -2.82 -25.65
CA ASP A 292 -5.04 -3.19 -24.89
C ASP A 292 -5.41 -4.00 -23.65
N LYS A 293 -5.70 -5.28 -23.88
CA LYS A 293 -6.20 -6.24 -22.90
C LYS A 293 -5.07 -7.15 -22.42
N GLN A 294 -5.13 -7.50 -21.14
CA GLN A 294 -4.31 -8.54 -20.54
C GLN A 294 -5.11 -9.31 -19.49
N SER A 295 -4.99 -10.63 -19.50
CA SER A 295 -5.48 -11.50 -18.42
C SER A 295 -4.32 -12.21 -17.74
N ASN A 296 -4.38 -12.35 -16.42
CA ASN A 296 -3.45 -13.18 -15.67
C ASN A 296 -4.22 -14.30 -14.95
N TYR A 297 -3.63 -15.49 -14.96
CA TYR A 297 -4.15 -16.67 -14.27
C TYR A 297 -3.10 -17.16 -13.29
N MET A 298 -3.40 -17.12 -11.99
CA MET A 298 -2.47 -17.55 -10.95
C MET A 298 -3.03 -18.73 -10.16
N ALA A 299 -2.18 -19.72 -9.91
CA ALA A 299 -2.42 -20.77 -8.92
C ALA A 299 -1.18 -20.96 -8.05
N GLY A 300 -1.39 -21.26 -6.76
CA GLY A 300 -0.28 -21.44 -5.84
C GLY A 300 -0.66 -22.03 -4.50
N LEU A 301 0.35 -22.21 -3.65
CA LEU A 301 0.24 -22.71 -2.30
C LEU A 301 0.94 -21.75 -1.33
N GLN A 302 0.41 -21.66 -0.11
CA GLN A 302 1.08 -20.99 1.00
C GLN A 302 1.06 -21.85 2.26
N TYR A 303 2.21 -21.92 2.95
CA TYR A 303 2.42 -22.66 4.18
C TYR A 303 2.83 -21.72 5.32
N TRP A 304 2.02 -21.66 6.36
CA TRP A 304 2.23 -20.85 7.56
C TRP A 304 3.01 -21.64 8.62
N PHE A 305 4.34 -21.53 8.61
CA PHE A 305 5.19 -22.23 9.57
C PHE A 305 5.21 -21.58 10.97
N TYR A 306 4.82 -20.30 11.07
CA TYR A 306 4.68 -19.56 12.32
C TYR A 306 3.63 -18.43 12.15
N PRO A 307 2.95 -17.95 13.19
CA PRO A 307 2.04 -16.81 13.05
C PRO A 307 2.71 -15.63 12.32
N LYS A 308 2.06 -15.16 11.24
CA LYS A 308 2.54 -14.07 10.35
C LYS A 308 3.77 -14.41 9.47
N CYS A 309 4.31 -15.62 9.57
CA CYS A 309 5.43 -16.07 8.75
C CYS A 309 5.00 -17.23 7.85
N ARG A 310 5.31 -17.12 6.54
CA ARG A 310 4.86 -18.09 5.54
C ARG A 310 5.87 -18.31 4.43
N LEU A 311 5.82 -19.49 3.85
CA LEU A 311 6.40 -19.82 2.55
C LEU A 311 5.27 -19.80 1.51
N GLN A 312 5.53 -19.25 0.34
CA GLN A 312 4.57 -19.20 -0.77
C GLN A 312 5.24 -19.67 -2.05
N VAL A 313 4.50 -20.37 -2.90
CA VAL A 313 4.90 -20.72 -4.26
C VAL A 313 3.72 -20.46 -5.19
N GLN A 314 3.94 -19.73 -6.28
CA GLN A 314 2.90 -19.32 -7.22
C GLN A 314 3.40 -19.50 -8.65
N TYR A 315 2.51 -19.98 -9.51
CA TYR A 315 2.65 -19.95 -10.96
C TYR A 315 1.60 -18.99 -11.51
N THR A 316 2.02 -18.06 -12.36
CA THR A 316 1.14 -17.11 -13.04
C THR A 316 1.38 -17.18 -14.55
N ARG A 317 0.32 -17.41 -15.32
CA ARG A 317 0.30 -17.23 -16.77
C ARG A 317 -0.13 -15.81 -17.08
N LEU A 318 0.72 -15.03 -17.74
CA LEU A 318 0.42 -13.69 -18.24
C LEU A 318 0.01 -13.81 -19.71
N SER A 319 -1.19 -13.33 -20.04
CA SER A 319 -1.75 -13.39 -21.40
C SER A 319 -2.20 -12.01 -21.87
N PRO A 320 -1.26 -11.16 -22.32
CA PRO A 320 -1.57 -9.94 -23.06
C PRO A 320 -2.14 -10.27 -24.45
N LYS A 321 -3.00 -9.40 -24.99
CA LYS A 321 -3.63 -9.61 -26.31
C LYS A 321 -2.67 -9.39 -27.47
N HIS A 322 -1.83 -8.36 -27.37
CA HIS A 322 -0.98 -7.89 -28.48
C HIS A 322 0.48 -8.34 -28.37
N ASN A 323 0.82 -9.10 -27.32
CA ASN A 323 2.15 -9.65 -27.09
C ASN A 323 2.06 -11.15 -26.81
N ASP A 324 3.20 -11.84 -26.88
CA ASP A 324 3.26 -13.23 -26.48
C ASP A 324 2.96 -13.41 -24.99
N SER A 325 2.29 -14.53 -24.68
CA SER A 325 2.06 -14.92 -23.29
C SER A 325 3.36 -15.40 -22.66
N SER A 326 3.51 -15.15 -21.36
CA SER A 326 4.64 -15.60 -20.57
C SER A 326 4.22 -16.27 -19.27
N ASP A 327 5.14 -17.01 -18.69
CA ASP A 327 4.99 -17.74 -17.45
C ASP A 327 5.87 -17.12 -16.37
N LEU A 328 5.30 -16.95 -15.18
CA LEU A 328 5.98 -16.43 -14.01
C LEU A 328 5.91 -17.47 -12.90
N VAL A 329 7.06 -17.92 -12.42
CA VAL A 329 7.16 -18.80 -11.25
C VAL A 329 7.80 -18.01 -10.12
N GLN A 330 7.12 -17.94 -8.99
CA GLN A 330 7.59 -17.21 -7.81
C GLN A 330 7.58 -18.09 -6.58
N ALA A 331 8.64 -17.95 -5.77
CA ALA A 331 8.66 -18.42 -4.40
C ALA A 331 8.96 -17.24 -3.47
N GLN A 332 8.37 -17.23 -2.28
CA GLN A 332 8.58 -16.19 -1.29
C GLN A 332 8.59 -16.75 0.13
N VAL A 333 9.58 -16.35 0.93
CA VAL A 333 9.56 -16.47 2.39
C VAL A 333 9.24 -15.11 2.98
N GLN A 334 8.20 -15.05 3.80
CA GLN A 334 7.81 -13.87 4.57
C GLN A 334 8.06 -14.13 6.06
N VAL A 335 8.76 -13.21 6.71
CA VAL A 335 8.93 -13.18 8.17
C VAL A 335 8.45 -11.83 8.67
N ARG A 336 7.57 -11.81 9.67
CA ARG A 336 7.01 -10.60 10.28
C ARG A 336 7.10 -10.71 11.80
N PHE A 337 7.58 -9.65 12.44
CA PHE A 337 7.77 -9.56 13.90
C PHE A 337 7.24 -8.25 14.45
#